data_AF-A0A366RX00-F1
#
_entry.id   AF-A0A366RX00-F1
#
_cell.length_a   1.000
_cell.length_b   1.000
_cell.length_c   1.000
_cell.angle_alpha   90.00
_cell.angle_beta   90.00
_cell.angle_gamma   90.00
#
_symmetry.space_group_name_H-M   'P 1'
#
loop_
_entity.id
_entity.type
_entity.pdbx_description
1 polymer ?
#
loop_
_entity_poly.entity_id
_entity_poly.type
_entity_poly.pdbx_seq_one_letter_code
_entity_poly.pdbx_strand_id
1 'polypeptide(L)'
;MTLFNYLKNRLARVLDASLDQYPGIELSDADKVEILSSWDAEVSKTCVSVQEIFSAMDVIKIVIEIIDEEQKDIEQYYAGHSIQYHMAYLLELDENLWELYWAVIAFTVQVEDRDRVLRELDEAFWFEISYNLHGSSLSS
;
A
#
# COMPACT_ATOMS: atom_id res chain seq x y z
N MET A 1 5.16 15.98 3.57
CA MET A 1 4.00 15.82 2.67
C MET A 1 3.08 14.79 3.31
N THR A 2 1.78 15.08 3.48
CA THR A 2 0.82 14.16 4.12
C THR A 2 0.34 13.09 3.13
N LEU A 3 -0.14 11.95 3.63
CA LEU A 3 -0.75 10.90 2.80
C LEU A 3 -1.94 11.45 1.98
N PHE A 4 -2.75 12.30 2.60
CA PHE A 4 -3.83 13.01 1.93
C PHE A 4 -3.35 13.82 0.72
N ASN A 5 -2.33 14.67 0.91
CA ASN A 5 -1.78 15.47 -0.19
C ASN A 5 -1.14 14.60 -1.28
N TYR A 6 -0.53 13.48 -0.90
CA TYR A 6 0.01 12.51 -1.85
C TYR A 6 -1.10 11.90 -2.73
N LEU A 7 -2.20 11.44 -2.14
CA LEU A 7 -3.33 10.89 -2.87
C LEU A 7 -4.03 11.94 -3.74
N LYS A 8 -4.18 13.19 -3.24
CA LYS A 8 -4.69 14.31 -4.05
C LYS A 8 -3.82 14.58 -5.28
N ASN A 9 -2.50 14.60 -5.12
CA ASN A 9 -1.57 14.77 -6.24
C ASN A 9 -1.59 13.56 -7.20
N ARG A 10 -1.96 12.38 -6.70
CA ARG A 10 -2.18 11.20 -7.55
C ARG A 10 -3.45 11.38 -8.39
N LEU A 11 -4.58 11.74 -7.78
CA LEU A 11 -5.82 12.03 -8.52
C LEU A 11 -5.66 13.17 -9.53
N ALA A 12 -4.92 14.23 -9.20
CA ALA A 12 -4.61 15.30 -10.15
C ALA A 12 -3.92 14.78 -11.42
N ARG A 13 -2.94 13.86 -11.27
CA ARG A 13 -2.29 13.22 -12.41
C ARG A 13 -3.23 12.33 -13.21
N VAL A 14 -4.16 11.63 -12.55
CA VAL A 14 -5.20 10.83 -13.23
C VAL A 14 -6.16 11.74 -13.99
N LEU A 15 -6.51 12.90 -13.46
CA LEU A 15 -7.35 13.89 -14.12
C LEU A 15 -6.67 14.44 -15.37
N ASP A 16 -5.41 14.87 -15.26
CA ASP A 16 -4.65 15.37 -16.40
C ASP A 16 -4.49 14.30 -17.48
N ALA A 17 -4.14 13.07 -17.09
CA ALA A 17 -4.04 11.94 -18.01
C ALA A 17 -5.39 11.57 -18.67
N SER A 18 -6.50 11.80 -17.98
CA SER A 18 -7.85 11.63 -18.56
C SER A 18 -8.13 12.71 -19.59
N LEU A 19 -7.82 13.97 -19.30
CA LEU A 19 -8.03 15.10 -20.23
C LEU A 19 -7.20 14.97 -21.50
N ASP A 20 -5.98 14.43 -21.41
CA ASP A 20 -5.15 14.14 -22.59
C ASP A 20 -5.82 13.16 -23.58
N GLN A 21 -6.75 12.32 -23.12
CA GLN A 21 -7.54 11.43 -23.99
C GLN A 21 -8.69 12.15 -24.70
N TYR A 22 -9.06 13.35 -24.24
CA TYR A 22 -10.17 14.15 -24.75
C TYR A 22 -9.70 15.57 -25.10
N PRO A 23 -8.90 15.75 -26.16
CA PRO A 23 -8.26 17.03 -26.50
C PRO A 23 -9.25 18.17 -26.86
N GLY A 24 -10.55 17.87 -27.00
CA GLY A 24 -11.60 18.86 -27.21
C GLY A 24 -12.21 19.40 -25.92
N ILE A 25 -11.82 18.89 -24.74
CA ILE A 25 -12.34 19.33 -23.45
C ILE A 25 -11.22 20.06 -22.69
N GLU A 26 -11.41 21.37 -22.49
CA GLU A 26 -10.55 22.18 -21.63
C GLU A 26 -11.29 22.44 -20.30
N LEU A 27 -10.71 22.00 -19.19
CA LEU A 27 -11.17 22.37 -17.85
C LEU A 27 -10.33 23.53 -17.33
N SER A 28 -10.99 24.53 -16.74
CA SER A 28 -10.27 25.60 -16.04
C SER A 28 -9.60 25.06 -14.78
N ASP A 29 -8.59 25.76 -14.27
CA ASP A 29 -7.96 25.41 -13.00
C ASP A 29 -8.97 25.38 -11.84
N ALA A 30 -10.01 26.22 -11.89
CA ALA A 30 -11.08 26.24 -10.90
C ALA A 30 -11.93 24.96 -10.94
N ASP A 31 -12.29 24.50 -12.14
CA ASP A 31 -13.08 23.27 -12.33
C ASP A 31 -12.27 22.04 -11.88
N LYS A 32 -10.97 22.00 -12.20
CA LYS A 32 -10.07 20.94 -11.72
C LYS A 32 -10.03 20.90 -10.20
N VAL A 33 -9.93 22.06 -9.55
CA VAL A 33 -9.93 22.15 -8.08
C VAL A 33 -11.27 21.67 -7.50
N GLU A 34 -12.39 22.06 -8.09
CA GLU A 34 -13.73 21.64 -7.64
C GLU A 34 -13.91 20.11 -7.75
N ILE A 35 -13.58 19.54 -8.91
CA ILE A 35 -13.62 18.09 -9.16
C ILE A 35 -12.73 17.34 -8.16
N LEU A 36 -11.49 17.82 -7.95
CA LEU A 36 -10.61 17.16 -6.99
C LEU A 36 -11.16 17.27 -5.57
N SER A 37 -11.77 18.40 -5.20
CA SER A 37 -12.28 18.64 -3.85
C SER A 37 -13.54 17.83 -3.53
N SER A 38 -14.36 17.50 -4.53
CA SER A 38 -15.52 16.61 -4.33
C SER A 38 -15.09 15.19 -3.91
N TRP A 39 -13.85 14.81 -4.20
CA TRP A 39 -13.24 13.53 -3.79
C TRP A 39 -12.53 13.57 -2.43
N ASP A 40 -12.51 14.69 -1.72
CA ASP A 40 -11.81 14.80 -0.43
C ASP A 40 -12.30 13.77 0.61
N ALA A 41 -13.59 13.46 0.60
CA ALA A 41 -14.16 12.45 1.49
C ALA A 41 -13.63 11.04 1.17
N GLU A 42 -13.57 10.68 -0.11
CA GLU A 42 -13.11 9.36 -0.54
C GLU A 42 -11.60 9.22 -0.33
N VAL A 43 -10.83 10.25 -0.69
CA VAL A 43 -9.39 10.34 -0.39
C VAL A 43 -9.13 10.21 1.11
N SER A 44 -9.95 10.83 1.96
CA SER A 44 -9.83 10.70 3.42
C SER A 44 -10.05 9.27 3.89
N LYS A 45 -11.06 8.57 3.36
CA LYS A 45 -11.28 7.14 3.67
C LYS A 45 -10.11 6.28 3.22
N THR A 46 -9.63 6.48 1.99
CA THR A 46 -8.46 5.75 1.48
C THR A 46 -7.22 6.03 2.33
N CYS A 47 -7.03 7.25 2.83
CA CYS A 47 -5.96 7.57 3.76
C CYS A 47 -6.06 6.73 5.04
N VAL A 48 -7.25 6.57 5.60
CA VAL A 48 -7.46 5.75 6.81
C VAL A 48 -7.10 4.29 6.52
N SER A 49 -7.62 3.70 5.45
CA SER A 49 -7.32 2.30 5.11
C SER A 49 -5.84 2.07 4.84
N VAL A 50 -5.18 2.97 4.09
CA VAL A 50 -3.73 2.86 3.84
C VAL A 50 -2.92 3.05 5.12
N GLN A 51 -3.36 3.92 6.04
CA GLN A 51 -2.70 4.11 7.33
C GLN A 51 -2.83 2.89 8.24
N GLU A 52 -3.99 2.21 8.23
CA GLU A 52 -4.21 0.96 8.95
C GLU A 52 -3.27 -0.14 8.42
N ILE A 53 -3.11 -0.25 7.10
CA ILE A 53 -2.18 -1.18 6.47
C ILE A 53 -0.73 -0.86 6.86
N PHE A 54 -0.30 0.41 6.80
CA PHE A 54 1.05 0.78 7.26
C PHE A 54 1.28 0.45 8.72
N SER A 55 0.29 0.66 9.59
CA SER A 55 0.40 0.31 11.00
C SER A 55 0.55 -1.20 11.21
N ALA A 56 -0.16 -2.02 10.43
CA ALA A 56 0.01 -3.47 10.44
C ALA A 56 1.39 -3.90 9.93
N MET A 57 1.90 -3.24 8.88
CA MET A 57 3.23 -3.48 8.34
C MET A 57 4.34 -3.14 9.33
N ASP A 58 4.20 -2.05 10.11
CA ASP A 58 5.18 -1.68 11.15
C ASP A 58 5.28 -2.74 12.25
N VAL A 59 4.15 -3.31 12.67
CA VAL A 59 4.14 -4.43 13.64
C VAL A 59 4.85 -5.65 13.08
N ILE A 60 4.58 -6.02 11.83
CA ILE A 60 5.23 -7.16 11.17
C ILE A 60 6.74 -6.93 11.03
N LYS A 61 7.15 -5.69 10.73
CA LYS A 61 8.56 -5.32 10.65
C LYS A 61 9.28 -5.53 11.99
N ILE A 62 8.66 -5.15 13.10
CA ILE A 62 9.22 -5.40 14.45
C ILE A 62 9.39 -6.90 14.68
N VAL A 63 8.40 -7.72 14.30
CA VAL A 63 8.49 -9.18 14.42
C VAL A 63 9.67 -9.73 13.60
N ILE A 64 9.84 -9.26 12.36
CA ILE A 64 10.98 -9.65 11.51
C ILE A 64 12.32 -9.25 12.16
N GLU A 65 12.42 -8.05 12.74
CA GLU A 65 13.64 -7.57 13.41
C GLU A 65 13.99 -8.41 14.64
N ILE A 66 13.01 -8.77 15.47
CA ILE A 66 13.22 -9.64 16.64
C ILE A 66 13.74 -11.01 16.20
N ILE A 67 13.12 -11.61 15.18
CA ILE A 67 13.53 -12.93 14.68
C ILE A 67 14.94 -12.89 14.07
N ASP A 68 15.30 -11.81 13.35
CA ASP A 68 16.67 -11.64 12.80
C ASP A 68 17.73 -11.51 13.91
N GLU A 69 17.39 -10.86 15.03
CA GLU A 69 18.27 -10.81 16.20
C GLU A 69 18.44 -12.19 16.85
N GLU A 70 17.34 -12.92 17.06
CA GLU A 70 17.41 -14.30 17.58
C GLU A 70 18.24 -15.20 16.66
N GLN A 71 18.08 -15.10 15.33
CA GLN A 71 18.89 -15.87 14.39
C GLN A 71 20.40 -15.57 14.54
N LYS A 72 20.79 -14.31 14.73
CA LYS A 72 22.21 -13.94 14.93
C LYS A 72 22.78 -14.50 16.23
N ASP A 73 22.03 -14.44 17.32
CA ASP A 73 22.44 -15.01 18.60
C ASP A 73 22.66 -16.52 18.46
N ILE A 74 21.80 -17.18 17.68
CA ILE A 74 21.92 -18.59 17.37
C ILE A 74 23.17 -18.89 16.52
N GLU A 75 23.42 -18.14 15.45
CA GLU A 75 24.61 -18.31 14.60
C GLU A 75 25.92 -18.15 15.39
N GLN A 76 25.98 -17.19 16.31
CA GLN A 76 27.13 -17.00 17.20
C GLN A 76 27.33 -18.17 18.15
N TYR A 77 26.25 -18.74 18.71
CA TYR A 77 26.33 -19.90 19.58
C TYR A 77 26.89 -21.15 18.88
N TYR A 78 26.47 -21.39 17.63
CA TYR A 78 26.94 -22.50 16.78
C TYR A 78 28.41 -22.38 16.35
N ALA A 79 28.90 -21.16 16.11
CA ALA A 79 30.31 -20.94 15.82
C ALA A 79 31.26 -21.41 16.95
N GLY A 80 30.73 -21.60 18.17
CA GLY A 80 31.49 -21.99 19.36
C GLY A 80 31.32 -23.42 19.90
N HIS A 81 30.32 -24.21 19.45
CA HIS A 81 29.96 -25.50 20.10
C HIS A 81 29.72 -26.65 19.10
N SER A 82 30.06 -27.90 19.49
CA SER A 82 30.02 -29.09 18.60
C SER A 82 28.68 -29.84 18.58
N ILE A 83 28.32 -30.31 17.39
CA ILE A 83 27.05 -30.82 16.82
C ILE A 83 26.17 -31.79 17.66
N GLN A 84 26.66 -32.41 18.73
CA GLN A 84 25.95 -33.55 19.36
C GLN A 84 24.85 -33.19 20.38
N TYR A 85 24.72 -31.93 20.81
CA TYR A 85 23.69 -31.50 21.78
C TYR A 85 22.45 -30.83 21.13
N HIS A 86 22.33 -30.87 19.80
CA HIS A 86 21.68 -29.79 19.04
C HIS A 86 20.26 -30.06 18.52
N MET A 87 19.63 -31.21 18.80
CA MET A 87 18.32 -31.53 18.21
C MET A 87 17.17 -30.64 18.71
N ALA A 88 17.07 -30.38 20.02
CA ALA A 88 16.02 -29.53 20.58
C ALA A 88 16.12 -28.08 20.08
N TYR A 89 17.34 -27.62 19.86
CA TYR A 89 17.63 -26.27 19.39
C TYR A 89 17.47 -26.11 17.87
N LEU A 90 17.76 -27.14 17.08
CA LEU A 90 17.41 -27.18 15.65
C LEU A 90 15.89 -27.14 15.43
N LEU A 91 15.11 -27.72 16.35
CA LEU A 91 13.65 -27.64 16.32
C LEU A 91 13.16 -26.23 16.63
N GLU A 92 13.74 -25.55 17.63
CA GLU A 92 13.45 -24.14 17.96
C GLU A 92 13.78 -23.21 16.78
N LEU A 93 14.89 -23.45 16.08
CA LEU A 93 15.27 -22.67 14.89
C LEU A 93 14.32 -22.91 13.70
N ASP A 94 13.85 -24.14 13.51
CA ASP A 94 12.84 -24.46 12.48
C ASP A 94 11.51 -23.75 12.77
N GLU A 95 11.09 -23.73 14.04
CA GLU A 95 9.88 -23.01 14.49
C GLU A 95 10.00 -21.50 14.22
N ASN A 96 11.11 -20.87 14.60
CA ASN A 96 11.35 -19.44 14.36
C ASN A 96 11.41 -19.08 12.86
N LEU A 97 12.02 -19.94 12.03
CA LEU A 97 12.03 -19.77 10.57
C LEU A 97 10.63 -19.86 9.97
N TRP A 98 9.78 -20.74 10.50
CA TRP A 98 8.37 -20.81 10.11
C TRP A 98 7.61 -19.55 10.49
N GLU A 99 7.83 -18.99 11.68
CA GLU A 99 7.23 -17.72 12.09
C GLU A 99 7.66 -16.57 11.16
N LEU A 100 8.94 -16.50 10.80
CA LEU A 100 9.45 -15.53 9.83
C LEU A 100 8.80 -15.68 8.45
N TYR A 101 8.68 -16.91 7.97
CA TYR A 101 8.03 -17.20 6.69
C TYR A 101 6.59 -16.69 6.67
N TRP A 102 5.82 -16.95 7.72
CA TRP A 102 4.45 -16.43 7.85
C TRP A 102 4.40 -14.91 7.97
N ALA A 103 5.33 -14.31 8.72
CA ALA A 103 5.43 -12.85 8.83
C ALA A 103 5.72 -12.19 7.47
N VAL A 104 6.64 -12.75 6.67
CA VAL A 104 6.95 -12.25 5.33
C VAL A 104 5.77 -12.41 4.36
N ILE A 105 5.05 -13.53 4.43
CA ILE A 105 3.81 -13.71 3.65
C ILE A 105 2.79 -12.66 4.04
N ALA A 106 2.55 -12.47 5.34
CA ALA A 106 1.61 -11.46 5.82
C ALA A 106 2.00 -10.06 5.34
N PHE A 107 3.28 -9.69 5.44
CA PHE A 107 3.79 -8.42 4.94
C PHE A 107 3.52 -8.25 3.44
N THR A 108 3.77 -9.29 2.65
CA THR A 108 3.54 -9.28 1.19
C THR A 108 2.06 -9.06 0.87
N VAL A 109 1.17 -9.76 1.56
CA VAL A 109 -0.29 -9.60 1.41
C VAL A 109 -0.72 -8.17 1.76
N GLN A 110 -0.16 -7.57 2.82
CA GLN A 110 -0.47 -6.18 3.19
C GLN A 110 0.00 -5.17 2.13
N VAL A 111 1.17 -5.41 1.53
CA VAL A 111 1.68 -4.60 0.40
C VAL A 111 0.75 -4.68 -0.81
N GLU A 112 0.30 -5.88 -1.16
CA GLU A 112 -0.65 -6.10 -2.25
C GLU A 112 -2.00 -5.45 -1.97
N ASP A 113 -2.48 -5.50 -0.73
CA ASP A 113 -3.76 -4.89 -0.34
C ASP A 113 -3.70 -3.36 -0.41
N ARG A 114 -2.60 -2.75 0.02
CA ARG A 114 -2.35 -1.32 -0.16
C ARG A 114 -2.41 -0.95 -1.64
N ASP A 115 -1.71 -1.68 -2.49
CA ASP A 115 -1.63 -1.39 -3.93
C ASP A 115 -2.98 -1.61 -4.63
N ARG A 116 -3.78 -2.56 -4.15
CA ARG A 116 -5.16 -2.78 -4.58
C ARG A 116 -6.04 -1.58 -4.23
N VAL A 117 -6.06 -1.15 -2.97
CA VAL A 117 -6.86 -0.01 -2.49
C VAL A 117 -6.52 1.28 -3.24
N LEU A 118 -5.23 1.53 -3.51
CA LEU A 118 -4.81 2.69 -4.29
C LEU A 118 -5.27 2.63 -5.75
N ARG A 119 -5.29 1.43 -6.35
CA ARG A 119 -5.76 1.23 -7.72
C ARG A 119 -7.27 1.38 -7.83
N GLU A 120 -8.03 0.85 -6.88
CA GLU A 120 -9.48 1.02 -6.81
C GLU A 120 -9.86 2.50 -6.73
N LEU A 121 -9.10 3.31 -5.96
CA LEU A 121 -9.27 4.76 -5.93
C LEU A 121 -9.04 5.41 -7.31
N ASP A 122 -7.94 5.06 -7.99
CA ASP A 122 -7.62 5.61 -9.32
C ASP A 122 -8.66 5.21 -10.37
N GLU A 123 -9.10 3.95 -10.37
CA GLU A 123 -10.09 3.42 -11.31
C GLU A 123 -11.46 4.05 -11.11
N ALA A 124 -11.91 4.19 -9.86
CA ALA A 124 -13.17 4.85 -9.54
C ALA A 124 -13.15 6.32 -9.97
N PHE A 125 -12.04 7.01 -9.72
CA PHE A 125 -11.88 8.40 -10.15
C PHE A 125 -11.87 8.53 -11.66
N TRP A 126 -11.09 7.70 -12.36
CA TRP A 126 -11.05 7.69 -13.82
C TRP A 126 -12.43 7.41 -14.44
N PHE A 127 -13.16 6.43 -13.89
CA PHE A 127 -14.52 6.11 -14.33
C PHE A 127 -15.44 7.32 -14.19
N GLU A 128 -15.47 7.98 -13.02
CA GLU A 128 -16.31 9.15 -12.76
C GLU A 128 -15.99 10.30 -13.73
N ILE A 129 -14.70 10.59 -13.96
CA ILE A 129 -14.27 11.61 -14.92
C ILE A 129 -14.74 11.24 -16.33
N SER A 130 -14.44 10.03 -16.80
CA SER A 130 -14.85 9.60 -18.14
C SER A 130 -16.37 9.63 -18.32
N TYR A 131 -17.14 9.19 -17.32
CA TYR A 131 -18.60 9.18 -17.35
C TYR A 131 -19.15 10.60 -17.42
N ASN A 132 -18.63 11.54 -16.63
CA ASN A 132 -19.09 12.93 -16.66
C ASN A 132 -18.67 13.66 -17.95
N LEU A 133 -17.49 13.36 -18.50
CA LEU A 133 -17.03 13.91 -19.78
C LEU A 133 -17.87 13.38 -20.97
N HIS A 134 -18.30 12.12 -20.95
CA HIS A 134 -19.15 11.51 -21.98
C HIS A 134 -20.64 11.84 -21.80
N GLY A 135 -21.16 11.81 -20.58
CA GLY A 135 -22.57 12.03 -20.25
C GLY A 135 -23.06 13.44 -20.56
N SER A 136 -22.15 14.42 -20.57
CA SER A 136 -22.42 15.79 -21.00
C SER A 136 -22.76 15.91 -22.51
N SER A 137 -22.54 14.86 -23.30
CA SER A 137 -22.87 14.83 -24.75
C SER A 137 -24.26 14.26 -25.08
N LEU A 138 -25.00 13.75 -24.10
CA LEU A 138 -26.34 13.15 -24.31
C LEU A 138 -27.50 14.04 -23.84
N SER A 139 -27.22 15.29 -23.45
CA SER A 139 -28.22 16.29 -23.03
C SER A 139 -28.33 17.49 -23.97
N SER A 140 -28.27 17.25 -25.29
CA SER A 140 -28.65 18.25 -26.32
C SER A 140 -29.92 17.85 -27.05
#